data_AF-A0A6C0LCE7-F1
#
_entry.id   AF-A0A6C0LCE7-F1
#
_cell.length_a   1.000
_cell.length_b   1.000
_cell.length_c   1.000
_cell.angle_alpha   90.00
_cell.angle_beta   90.00
_cell.angle_gamma   90.00
#
_symmetry.space_group_name_H-M   'P 1'
#
loop_
_entity.id
_entity.type
_entity.pdbx_description
1 polymer ?
#
loop_
_entity_poly.entity_id
_entity_poly.type
_entity_poly.pdbx_seq_one_letter_code
_entity_poly.pdbx_strand_id
1 'polypeptide(L)'
;MSQPRSVADVSYYIASQLPKDQTTFKEDMNDVLRDLSYVPPEYMTYPEYWGLLDVVMKKHIPTVKDIDCPWKQKIVDIFIGKISLPTKK
;
A
#
# COMPACT_ATOMS: atom_id res chain seq x y z
N MET A 1 -0.18 -1.32 22.44
CA MET A 1 -1.15 -1.58 21.35
C MET A 1 -0.56 -0.98 20.09
N SER A 2 -0.39 -1.76 19.02
CA SER A 2 0.02 -1.22 17.71
C SER A 2 -1.09 -0.31 17.19
N GLN A 3 -0.76 0.88 16.71
CA GLN A 3 -1.74 1.79 16.11
C GLN A 3 -2.45 1.08 14.94
N PRO A 4 -3.77 1.32 14.74
CA PRO A 4 -4.47 0.79 13.58
C PRO A 4 -3.80 1.32 12.30
N ARG A 5 -3.60 0.42 11.33
CA ARG A 5 -2.95 0.75 10.07
C ARG A 5 -3.92 1.54 9.20
N SER A 6 -3.53 2.73 8.77
CA SER A 6 -4.31 3.51 7.81
C SER A 6 -3.93 3.10 6.38
N VAL A 7 -4.90 3.09 5.47
CA VAL A 7 -4.64 2.81 4.04
C VAL A 7 -3.64 3.82 3.48
N ALA A 8 -3.74 5.10 3.87
CA ALA A 8 -2.83 6.14 3.38
C ALA A 8 -1.37 5.89 3.80
N ASP A 9 -1.11 5.55 5.07
CA ASP A 9 0.26 5.28 5.53
C ASP A 9 0.84 4.04 4.85
N VAL A 10 0.01 3.02 4.60
CA VAL A 10 0.42 1.81 3.89
C VAL A 10 0.72 2.10 2.42
N SER A 11 -0.17 2.80 1.72
CA SER A 11 0.02 3.19 0.32
C SER A 11 1.28 4.04 0.15
N TYR A 12 1.47 5.03 1.02
CA TYR A 12 2.67 5.87 1.02
C TYR A 12 3.94 5.05 1.24
N TYR A 13 3.93 4.15 2.23
CA TYR A 13 5.09 3.33 2.51
C TYR A 13 5.39 2.37 1.36
N ILE A 14 4.39 1.70 0.78
CA ILE A 14 4.57 0.86 -0.42
C ILE A 14 5.20 1.69 -1.55
N ALA A 15 4.64 2.86 -1.87
CA ALA A 15 5.14 3.74 -2.93
C ALA A 15 6.62 4.15 -2.71
N SER A 16 7.04 4.31 -1.46
CA SER A 16 8.43 4.62 -1.10
C SER A 16 9.40 3.44 -1.26
N GLN A 17 8.88 2.21 -1.26
CA GLN A 17 9.68 0.98 -1.36
C GLN A 17 9.73 0.42 -2.78
N LEU A 18 8.96 0.99 -3.72
CA LEU A 18 8.97 0.55 -5.11
C LEU A 18 10.31 0.83 -5.79
N PRO A 19 10.81 -0.10 -6.63
CA PRO A 19 11.94 0.17 -7.51
C PRO A 19 11.68 1.36 -8.45
N LYS A 20 12.73 2.06 -8.87
CA LYS A 20 12.62 3.30 -9.67
C LYS A 20 11.99 3.08 -11.05
N ASP A 21 12.13 1.88 -11.59
CA ASP A 21 11.59 1.43 -12.87
C ASP A 21 10.08 1.09 -12.82
N GLN A 22 9.50 0.93 -11.63
CA GLN A 22 8.08 0.60 -11.45
C GLN A 22 7.20 1.87 -11.45
N THR A 23 7.30 2.67 -12.51
CA THR A 23 6.65 3.98 -12.61
C THR A 23 5.13 3.89 -12.59
N THR A 24 4.54 2.95 -13.33
CA THR A 24 3.08 2.75 -13.38
C THR A 24 2.52 2.30 -12.02
N PHE A 25 3.23 1.43 -11.30
CA PHE A 25 2.81 1.02 -9.96
C PHE A 25 2.86 2.20 -8.98
N LYS A 26 3.89 3.04 -9.10
CA LYS A 26 4.00 4.27 -8.31
C LYS A 26 2.90 5.28 -8.63
N GLU A 27 2.54 5.45 -9.91
CA GLU A 27 1.45 6.32 -10.34
C GLU A 27 0.10 5.86 -9.78
N ASP A 28 -0.23 4.57 -9.89
CA ASP A 28 -1.47 4.03 -9.34
C ASP A 28 -1.53 4.18 -7.80
N MET A 29 -0.38 4.06 -7.11
CA MET A 29 -0.31 4.33 -5.67
C MET A 29 -0.55 5.81 -5.34
N ASN A 30 -0.05 6.73 -6.16
CA ASN A 30 -0.31 8.16 -6.00
C ASN A 30 -1.78 8.50 -6.25
N ASP A 31 -2.43 7.81 -7.19
CA ASP A 31 -3.85 7.95 -7.43
C ASP A 31 -4.68 7.52 -6.21
N VAL A 32 -4.33 6.39 -5.57
CA VAL A 32 -4.94 5.99 -4.28
C VAL A 32 -4.76 7.08 -3.21
N LEU A 33 -3.56 7.65 -3.07
CA LEU A 33 -3.30 8.72 -2.11
C LEU A 33 -4.11 10.00 -2.43
N ARG A 34 -4.29 10.31 -3.71
CA ARG A 34 -5.12 11.44 -4.15
C ARG A 34 -6.59 11.19 -3.83
N ASP A 35 -7.11 9.99 -4.06
CA ASP A 35 -8.51 9.64 -3.76
C ASP A 35 -8.77 9.69 -2.24
N LEU A 36 -7.78 9.31 -1.43
CA LEU A 36 -7.84 9.41 0.03
C LEU A 36 -7.69 10.84 0.57
N SER A 37 -7.28 11.83 -0.24
CA SER A 37 -7.06 13.20 0.24
C SER A 37 -8.32 13.90 0.76
N TYR A 38 -9.50 13.42 0.36
CA TYR A 38 -10.81 13.90 0.83
C TYR A 38 -11.41 13.04 1.95
N VAL A 39 -10.72 12.00 2.39
CA VAL A 39 -11.19 11.07 3.43
C VAL A 39 -10.64 11.53 4.79
N PRO A 40 -11.49 11.70 5.82
CA PRO A 40 -11.03 11.94 7.18
C PRO A 40 -10.06 10.86 7.69
N PRO A 41 -8.94 11.21 8.34
CA PRO A 41 -7.92 10.25 8.77
C PRO A 41 -8.45 9.07 9.61
N GLU A 42 -9.46 9.30 10.43
CA GLU A 42 -10.15 8.30 11.23
C GLU A 42 -10.77 7.17 10.39
N TYR A 43 -11.32 7.52 9.23
CA TYR A 43 -11.97 6.58 8.31
C TYR A 43 -10.97 5.81 7.46
N MET A 44 -9.75 6.30 7.29
CA MET A 44 -8.70 5.59 6.54
C MET A 44 -8.27 4.27 7.19
N THR A 45 -8.75 3.96 8.39
CA THR A 45 -8.55 2.66 9.06
C THR A 45 -9.67 1.66 8.76
N TYR A 46 -10.78 2.12 8.16
CA TYR A 46 -11.97 1.30 7.93
C TYR A 46 -11.80 0.38 6.72
N PRO A 47 -12.31 -0.87 6.77
CA PRO A 47 -12.17 -1.84 5.68
C PRO A 47 -12.64 -1.36 4.30
N GLU A 48 -13.64 -0.48 4.24
CA GLU A 48 -14.19 0.07 3.00
C GLU A 48 -13.16 0.82 2.15
N TYR A 49 -12.20 1.50 2.77
CA TYR A 49 -11.17 2.25 2.05
C TYR A 49 -9.99 1.37 1.60
N TRP A 50 -9.85 0.16 2.17
CA TRP A 50 -8.80 -0.79 1.76
C TRP A 50 -9.04 -1.34 0.35
N GLY A 51 -10.29 -1.31 -0.13
CA GLY A 51 -10.63 -1.74 -1.49
C GLY A 51 -9.85 -0.98 -2.58
N LEU A 52 -9.58 0.31 -2.37
CA LEU A 52 -8.78 1.12 -3.30
C LEU A 52 -7.36 0.55 -3.47
N LEU A 53 -6.71 0.24 -2.34
CA LEU A 53 -5.38 -0.33 -2.33
C LEU A 53 -5.37 -1.78 -2.85
N ASP A 54 -6.39 -2.57 -2.52
CA ASP A 54 -6.52 -3.96 -2.99
C ASP A 54 -6.60 -4.05 -4.52
N VAL A 55 -7.35 -3.14 -5.16
CA VAL A 55 -7.43 -3.05 -6.63
C VAL A 55 -6.05 -2.81 -7.24
N VAL A 56 -5.29 -1.86 -6.71
CA VAL A 56 -3.94 -1.55 -7.20
C VAL A 56 -2.98 -2.71 -6.95
N MET A 57 -3.03 -3.33 -5.78
CA MET A 57 -2.20 -4.50 -5.46
C MET A 57 -2.47 -5.65 -6.43
N LYS A 58 -3.74 -5.97 -6.71
CA LYS A 58 -4.12 -7.02 -7.67
C LYS A 58 -3.77 -6.68 -9.12
N LYS A 59 -3.74 -5.40 -9.50
CA LYS A 59 -3.33 -4.96 -10.83
C LYS A 59 -1.84 -5.28 -11.10
N HIS A 60 -0.97 -5.07 -10.11
CA HIS A 60 0.48 -5.22 -10.25
C HIS A 60 1.05 -6.55 -9.74
N ILE A 61 0.38 -7.17 -8.77
CA ILE A 61 0.73 -8.47 -8.19
C ILE A 61 -0.56 -9.30 -8.09
N PRO A 62 -1.09 -9.79 -9.22
CA PRO A 62 -2.40 -10.45 -9.26
C PRO A 62 -2.42 -11.79 -8.51
N THR A 63 -1.31 -12.52 -8.51
CA THR A 63 -1.22 -13.83 -7.86
C THR A 63 0.08 -14.00 -7.07
N VAL A 64 0.08 -14.96 -6.15
CA VAL A 64 1.29 -15.34 -5.38
C VAL A 64 2.43 -15.82 -6.29
N LYS A 65 2.11 -16.35 -7.49
CA LYS A 65 3.11 -16.79 -8.46
C LYS A 65 3.89 -15.63 -9.07
N ASP A 66 3.33 -14.42 -9.06
CA ASP A 66 3.97 -13.21 -9.59
C ASP A 66 5.02 -12.63 -8.63
N ILE A 67 5.13 -13.18 -7.41
CA ILE A 67 6.19 -12.87 -6.45
C ILE A 67 7.46 -13.62 -6.85
N ASP A 68 8.01 -13.23 -8.00
CA ASP A 68 9.23 -13.77 -8.59
C ASP A 68 10.50 -13.12 -8.04
N CYS A 69 10.37 -12.01 -7.30
CA CYS A 69 11.49 -11.21 -6.84
C CYS A 69 11.31 -10.65 -5.42
N PRO A 70 12.42 -10.36 -4.72
CA PRO A 70 12.37 -9.95 -3.32
C PRO A 70 11.58 -8.66 -3.04
N TRP A 71 11.58 -7.71 -3.97
CA TRP A 71 10.87 -6.44 -3.76
C TRP A 71 9.35 -6.64 -3.76
N LYS A 72 8.81 -7.50 -4.65
CA LYS A 72 7.37 -7.83 -4.65
C LYS A 72 6.96 -8.50 -3.35
N GLN A 73 7.76 -9.45 -2.85
CA GLN A 73 7.50 -10.10 -1.56
C GLN A 73 7.46 -9.07 -0.44
N LYS A 74 8.41 -8.13 -0.42
CA LYS A 74 8.43 -7.03 0.54
C LYS A 74 7.18 -6.16 0.46
N ILE A 75 6.71 -5.82 -0.73
CA ILE A 75 5.47 -5.04 -0.92
C ILE A 75 4.25 -5.81 -0.39
N VAL A 76 4.14 -7.10 -0.69
CA VAL A 76 3.05 -7.95 -0.18
C VAL A 76 3.11 -8.05 1.35
N ASP A 77 4.29 -8.25 1.93
CA ASP A 77 4.47 -8.35 3.37
C ASP A 77 4.16 -7.03 4.09
N ILE A 78 4.44 -5.89 3.46
CA ILE A 78 3.93 -4.59 3.91
C ILE A 78 2.41 -4.62 3.83
N PHE A 79 1.80 -4.87 2.67
CA PHE A 79 0.35 -4.83 2.48
C PHE A 79 -0.42 -5.65 3.54
N ILE A 80 -0.06 -6.92 3.73
CA ILE A 80 -0.73 -7.82 4.70
C ILE A 80 -0.32 -7.58 6.16
N GLY A 81 0.63 -6.70 6.42
CA GLY A 81 1.00 -6.27 7.78
C GLY A 81 2.01 -7.15 8.50
N LYS A 82 2.74 -7.99 7.77
CA LYS A 82 3.92 -8.69 8.33
C LYS A 82 5.07 -7.72 8.61
N ILE A 83 5.20 -6.66 7.81
CA ILE A 83 6.19 -5.59 8.04
C ILE A 83 5.50 -4.40 8.70
N SER A 84 6.02 -4.00 9.86
CA SER A 84 5.55 -2.81 10.58
C SER A 84 5.91 -1.53 9.82
N LEU A 85 5.00 -0.55 9.86
CA LEU A 85 5.24 0.77 9.30
C LEU A 85 6.24 1.54 10.18
N PRO A 86 7.11 2.38 9.59
CA PRO A 86 7.97 3.26 10.37
C PRO A 86 7.10 4.22 11.19
N THR A 87 7.40 4.37 12.48
CA THR A 87 6.79 5.39 13.33
C THR A 87 7.20 6.78 12.83
N LYS A 88 6.22 7.65 12.55
CA LYS A 88 6.46 9.09 12.31
C LYS A 88 7.16 9.63 13.58
N LYS A 89 8.42 10.03 13.45
CA LYS A 89 9.18 10.72 14.51
C LYS A 89 8.74 12.18 14.59
#